data_AF-A0A4Q6G6S2-F1
#
_entry.id   AF-A0A4Q6G6S2-F1
#
_cell.length_a   1.000
_cell.length_b   1.000
_cell.length_c   1.000
_cell.angle_alpha   90.00
_cell.angle_beta   90.00
_cell.angle_gamma   90.00
#
_symmetry.space_group_name_H-M   'P 1'
#
loop_
_entity.id
_entity.type
_entity.pdbx_description
1 polymer ?
#
loop_
_entity_poly.entity_id
_entity_poly.type
_entity_poly.pdbx_seq_one_letter_code
_entity_poly.pdbx_strand_id
1 'polypeptide(L)'
;MSHLFDRIREVRGMNYGDYAYIEAFPGAGYQFFPSANVARHSQIFEVWIRPVTPENAQMALRIAIYELDKLIKNGLTQEEFETVREYLMKNVFVMTATQAQQLGYAIDSAFYGTPEYTQFMRDRLQKLTLADVNNAIKKHLSASNLQVVVIAKDAKDLKDKLLKDTFSPIKYDGEKPKELLDEDQVIGNLKLGIKSVDITPVTDIFK
;
A
#
# COMPACT_ATOMS: atom_id res chain seq x y z
N MET A 1 -6.64 7.77 9.24
CA MET A 1 -5.44 6.95 9.60
C MET A 1 -5.30 5.87 8.53
N SER A 2 -4.08 5.49 8.13
CA SER A 2 -3.87 4.47 7.08
C SER A 2 -4.21 3.08 7.62
N HIS A 3 -4.93 2.25 6.86
CA HIS A 3 -5.34 0.90 7.29
C HIS A 3 -4.13 0.00 7.55
N LEU A 4 -3.21 -0.16 6.60
CA LEU A 4 -2.03 -1.03 6.79
C LEU A 4 -1.14 -0.59 7.97
N PHE A 5 -1.02 0.73 8.18
CA PHE A 5 -0.31 1.30 9.33
C PHE A 5 -0.95 0.84 10.65
N ASP A 6 -2.27 0.86 10.76
CA ASP A 6 -2.96 0.32 11.95
C ASP A 6 -2.68 -1.18 12.10
N ARG A 7 -2.86 -1.94 11.02
CA ARG A 7 -2.86 -3.41 11.06
C ARG A 7 -1.50 -4.04 11.32
N ILE A 8 -0.42 -3.46 10.82
CA ILE A 8 0.94 -4.00 10.96
C ILE A 8 1.71 -3.28 12.07
N ARG A 9 1.59 -1.95 12.17
CA ARG A 9 2.30 -1.18 13.19
C ARG A 9 1.52 -1.02 14.49
N GLU A 10 0.32 -0.45 14.49
CA GLU A 10 -0.32 -0.07 15.77
C GLU A 10 -0.78 -1.30 16.55
N VAL A 11 -1.51 -2.19 15.87
CA VAL A 11 -2.09 -3.37 16.51
C VAL A 11 -1.01 -4.44 16.77
N ARG A 12 -0.02 -4.58 15.87
CA ARG A 12 0.97 -5.66 15.90
C ARG A 12 2.40 -5.26 16.25
N GLY A 13 2.74 -3.98 16.26
CA GLY A 13 4.04 -3.48 16.69
C GLY A 13 5.22 -3.87 15.81
N MET A 14 5.01 -4.25 14.55
CA MET A 14 6.07 -4.85 13.74
C MET A 14 7.11 -3.86 13.22
N ASN A 15 6.72 -2.62 12.93
CA ASN A 15 7.57 -1.61 12.31
C ASN A 15 7.07 -0.17 12.56
N TYR A 16 7.64 0.79 11.81
CA TYR A 16 7.33 2.22 11.92
C TYR A 16 6.31 2.79 10.93
N GLY A 17 5.70 1.96 10.08
CA GLY A 17 4.57 2.36 9.26
C GLY A 17 4.44 1.52 7.99
N ASP A 18 3.26 1.52 7.37
CA ASP A 18 3.00 0.73 6.16
C ASP A 18 1.99 1.46 5.27
N TYR A 19 2.24 1.45 3.96
CA TYR A 19 1.56 2.34 3.02
C TYR A 19 1.24 1.63 1.71
N ALA A 20 0.27 2.16 0.98
CA ALA A 20 -0.05 1.72 -0.38
C ALA A 20 -0.15 2.94 -1.29
N TYR A 21 0.31 2.78 -2.53
CA TYR A 21 0.30 3.84 -3.55
C TYR A 21 -0.32 3.30 -4.84
N ILE A 22 -1.09 4.15 -5.52
CA ILE A 22 -1.74 3.84 -6.82
C ILE A 22 -1.03 4.54 -7.99
N GLU A 23 0.11 5.16 -7.71
CA GLU A 23 0.95 5.85 -8.67
C GLU A 23 2.41 5.76 -8.24
N ALA A 24 3.32 5.95 -9.19
CA ALA A 24 4.73 6.08 -8.86
C ALA A 24 4.93 7.32 -7.98
N PHE A 25 5.46 7.11 -6.77
CA PHE A 25 5.66 8.18 -5.81
C PHE A 25 7.15 8.36 -5.46
N PRO A 26 7.91 9.11 -6.27
CA PRO A 26 9.29 9.47 -5.94
C PRO A 26 9.38 10.18 -4.59
N GLY A 27 10.29 9.72 -3.74
CA GLY A 27 10.44 10.25 -2.38
C GLY A 27 9.33 9.81 -1.41
N ALA A 28 8.54 8.78 -1.77
CA ALA A 28 7.59 8.15 -0.85
C ALA A 28 8.26 7.87 0.50
N GLY A 29 7.60 8.30 1.57
CA GLY A 29 8.12 8.17 2.93
C GLY A 29 8.92 9.37 3.46
N TYR A 30 9.32 10.31 2.59
CA TYR A 30 9.89 11.60 3.00
C TYR A 30 8.90 12.77 2.84
N GLN A 31 7.79 12.53 2.15
CA GLN A 31 6.71 13.48 1.94
C GLN A 31 5.35 12.78 1.93
N PHE A 32 4.28 13.55 2.13
CA PHE A 32 2.92 13.04 2.25
C PHE A 32 2.16 12.94 0.92
N PHE A 33 2.53 13.75 -0.07
CA PHE A 33 1.89 13.79 -1.39
C PHE A 33 2.93 13.69 -2.50
N PRO A 34 2.59 13.05 -3.64
CA PRO A 34 3.46 13.05 -4.80
C PRO A 34 3.70 14.47 -5.28
N SER A 35 4.95 14.73 -5.67
CA SER A 35 5.30 15.97 -6.36
C SER A 35 4.70 15.96 -7.76
N ALA A 36 4.28 17.11 -8.27
CA ALA A 36 3.91 17.26 -9.67
C ALA A 36 5.11 16.97 -10.60
N ASN A 37 4.84 16.80 -11.90
CA ASN A 37 5.81 16.44 -12.94
C ASN A 37 6.34 14.99 -12.83
N VAL A 38 5.56 14.10 -12.22
CA VAL A 38 5.84 12.65 -12.17
C VAL A 38 4.88 11.85 -13.05
N ALA A 39 4.19 12.52 -13.97
CA ALA A 39 3.17 11.95 -14.83
C ALA A 39 3.69 10.75 -15.66
N ARG A 40 2.86 9.72 -15.82
CA ARG A 40 3.17 8.49 -16.55
C ARG A 40 1.97 8.00 -17.35
N HIS A 41 2.24 7.37 -18.49
CA HIS A 41 1.21 6.66 -19.26
C HIS A 41 0.72 5.37 -18.60
N SER A 42 1.48 4.84 -17.64
CA SER A 42 1.12 3.65 -16.88
C SER A 42 1.60 3.82 -15.46
N GLN A 43 0.68 3.63 -14.52
CA GLN A 43 0.94 3.71 -13.09
C GLN A 43 1.06 2.31 -12.49
N ILE A 44 1.67 2.24 -11.31
CA ILE A 44 1.82 1.02 -10.53
C ILE A 44 0.90 1.07 -9.32
N PHE A 45 0.46 -0.09 -8.87
CA PHE A 45 -0.05 -0.27 -7.51
C PHE A 45 1.03 -0.96 -6.70
N GLU A 46 1.38 -0.37 -5.57
CA GLU A 46 2.44 -0.89 -4.71
C GLU A 46 2.03 -0.83 -3.24
N VAL A 47 2.45 -1.84 -2.48
CA VAL A 47 2.31 -1.91 -1.04
C VAL A 47 3.70 -1.90 -0.43
N TRP A 48 3.97 -0.91 0.42
CA TRP A 48 5.22 -0.69 1.10
C TRP A 48 5.11 -1.16 2.54
N ILE A 49 5.75 -2.28 2.83
CA ILE A 49 5.96 -2.78 4.19
C ILE A 49 7.30 -2.23 4.67
N ARG A 50 7.32 -1.47 5.77
CA ARG A 50 8.61 -0.98 6.32
C ARG A 50 9.39 -2.12 6.96
N PRO A 51 10.72 -1.95 7.15
CA PRO A 51 11.56 -3.00 7.70
C PRO A 51 10.98 -3.62 8.97
N VAL A 52 10.83 -4.94 8.94
CA VAL A 52 10.45 -5.77 10.09
C VAL A 52 11.64 -6.62 10.52
N THR A 53 11.57 -7.20 11.71
CA THR A 53 12.54 -8.21 12.12
C THR A 53 12.44 -9.45 11.22
N PRO A 54 13.55 -10.18 10.95
CA PRO A 54 13.55 -11.30 10.01
C PRO A 54 12.52 -12.41 10.33
N GLU A 55 12.23 -12.64 11.60
CA GLU A 55 11.22 -13.59 12.06
C GLU A 55 9.78 -13.19 11.68
N ASN A 56 9.51 -11.89 11.55
CA ASN A 56 8.18 -11.36 11.22
C ASN A 56 7.98 -11.16 9.71
N ALA A 57 9.01 -11.34 8.88
CA ALA A 57 8.96 -11.04 7.44
C ALA A 57 7.83 -11.78 6.69
N GLN A 58 7.70 -13.09 6.90
CA GLN A 58 6.64 -13.88 6.25
C GLN A 58 5.24 -13.51 6.78
N MET A 59 5.12 -13.25 8.08
CA MET A 59 3.85 -12.82 8.68
C MET A 59 3.43 -11.45 8.15
N ALA A 60 4.34 -10.48 8.09
CA ALA A 60 4.05 -9.14 7.56
C ALA A 60 3.55 -9.19 6.11
N LEU A 61 4.19 -10.01 5.26
CA LEU A 61 3.74 -10.23 3.88
C LEU A 61 2.33 -10.85 3.84
N ARG A 62 2.06 -11.84 4.70
CA ARG A 62 0.72 -12.46 4.80
C ARG A 62 -0.34 -11.47 5.26
N ILE A 63 -0.04 -10.61 6.23
CA ILE A 63 -0.95 -9.55 6.68
C ILE A 63 -1.27 -8.60 5.52
N ALA A 64 -0.26 -8.11 4.80
CA ALA A 64 -0.48 -7.20 3.67
C ALA A 64 -1.36 -7.83 2.57
N ILE A 65 -1.10 -9.09 2.21
CA ILE A 65 -1.91 -9.82 1.22
C ILE A 65 -3.33 -10.08 1.74
N TYR A 66 -3.47 -10.47 3.01
CA TYR A 66 -4.77 -10.70 3.64
C TYR A 66 -5.63 -9.44 3.65
N GLU A 67 -5.07 -8.29 4.06
CA GLU A 67 -5.80 -7.03 4.11
C GLU A 67 -6.12 -6.50 2.70
N LEU A 68 -5.23 -6.71 1.71
CA LEU A 68 -5.51 -6.40 0.31
C LEU A 68 -6.64 -7.26 -0.26
N ASP A 69 -6.61 -8.56 -0.02
CA ASP A 69 -7.66 -9.50 -0.46
C ASP A 69 -9.01 -9.16 0.20
N LYS A 70 -9.01 -8.82 1.49
CA LYS A 70 -10.19 -8.35 2.22
C LYS A 70 -10.76 -7.08 1.61
N LEU A 71 -9.91 -6.10 1.28
CA LEU A 71 -10.32 -4.87 0.59
C LEU A 71 -10.94 -5.18 -0.79
N ILE A 72 -10.33 -6.06 -1.56
CA ILE A 72 -10.83 -6.45 -2.90
C ILE A 72 -12.21 -7.12 -2.80
N LYS A 73 -12.39 -8.03 -1.85
CA LYS A 73 -13.64 -8.77 -1.66
C LYS A 73 -14.76 -7.89 -1.15
N ASN A 74 -14.49 -7.13 -0.09
CA ASN A 74 -15.52 -6.43 0.66
C ASN A 74 -15.71 -4.99 0.20
N GLY A 75 -14.69 -4.37 -0.40
CA GLY A 75 -14.67 -2.95 -0.70
C GLY A 75 -14.54 -2.09 0.56
N LEU A 76 -14.61 -0.78 0.37
CA LEU A 76 -14.74 0.19 1.44
C LEU A 76 -16.19 0.22 1.97
N THR A 77 -16.33 0.62 3.23
CA THR A 77 -17.60 1.06 3.82
C THR A 77 -17.94 2.49 3.40
N GLN A 78 -19.20 2.89 3.62
CA GLN A 78 -19.64 4.26 3.35
C GLN A 78 -18.87 5.28 4.19
N GLU A 79 -18.62 4.98 5.47
CA GLU A 79 -17.91 5.87 6.40
C GLU A 79 -16.45 6.08 5.97
N GLU A 80 -15.74 5.00 5.61
CA GLU A 80 -14.36 5.09 5.11
C GLU A 80 -14.29 5.92 3.83
N PHE A 81 -15.23 5.69 2.91
CA PHE A 81 -15.31 6.43 1.65
C PHE A 81 -15.55 7.93 1.88
N GLU A 82 -16.53 8.29 2.71
CA GLU A 82 -16.84 9.69 2.99
C GLU A 82 -15.69 10.41 3.68
N THR A 83 -15.09 9.76 4.69
CA THR A 83 -13.94 10.29 5.43
C THR A 83 -12.78 10.61 4.49
N VAL A 84 -12.41 9.67 3.60
CA VAL A 84 -11.30 9.88 2.66
C VAL A 84 -11.67 10.90 1.58
N ARG A 85 -12.90 10.87 1.05
CA ARG A 85 -13.36 11.85 0.06
C ARG A 85 -13.30 13.28 0.60
N GLU A 86 -13.75 13.51 1.82
CA GLU A 86 -13.69 14.83 2.45
C GLU A 86 -12.25 15.28 2.73
N TYR A 87 -11.40 14.36 3.18
CA TYR A 87 -9.98 14.62 3.35
C TYR A 87 -9.36 15.05 2.01
N LEU A 88 -9.56 14.30 0.93
CA LEU A 88 -9.02 14.63 -0.39
C LEU A 88 -9.55 15.98 -0.90
N MET A 89 -10.85 16.26 -0.75
CA MET A 89 -11.47 17.53 -1.15
C MET A 89 -10.78 18.76 -0.53
N LYS A 90 -10.27 18.64 0.70
CA LYS A 90 -9.52 19.72 1.39
C LYS A 90 -8.05 19.74 0.97
N ASN A 91 -7.42 18.58 0.83
CA ASN A 91 -5.98 18.48 0.55
C ASN A 91 -5.60 18.95 -0.85
N VAL A 92 -6.52 18.94 -1.82
CA VAL A 92 -6.25 19.50 -3.17
C VAL A 92 -5.68 20.93 -3.05
N PHE A 93 -6.20 21.77 -2.15
CA PHE A 93 -5.70 23.13 -1.95
C PHE A 93 -4.30 23.19 -1.30
N VAL A 94 -3.98 22.22 -0.45
CA VAL A 94 -2.65 22.10 0.17
C VAL A 94 -1.63 21.68 -0.89
N MET A 95 -2.02 20.78 -1.80
CA MET A 95 -1.17 20.31 -2.90
C MET A 95 -0.85 21.44 -3.89
N THR A 96 -1.68 22.47 -4.00
CA THR A 96 -1.51 23.61 -4.91
C THR A 96 -1.25 24.95 -4.19
N ALA A 97 -0.73 24.90 -2.95
CA ALA A 97 -0.60 26.08 -2.10
C ALA A 97 0.47 27.08 -2.58
N THR A 98 1.45 26.63 -3.35
CA THR A 98 2.56 27.46 -3.86
C THR A 98 2.51 27.62 -5.37
N GLN A 99 3.11 28.70 -5.88
CA GLN A 99 3.18 28.95 -7.33
C GLN A 99 3.88 27.82 -8.09
N ALA A 100 4.92 27.22 -7.50
CA ALA A 100 5.67 26.12 -8.11
C ALA A 100 4.80 24.86 -8.24
N GLN A 101 4.00 24.54 -7.21
CA GLN A 101 3.04 23.44 -7.27
C GLN A 101 1.96 23.69 -8.32
N GLN A 102 1.37 24.90 -8.36
CA GLN A 102 0.37 25.26 -9.36
C GLN A 102 0.90 25.10 -10.79
N LEU A 103 2.13 25.56 -11.05
CA LEU A 103 2.77 25.39 -12.34
C LEU A 103 3.01 23.91 -12.67
N GLY A 104 3.50 23.12 -11.71
CA GLY A 104 3.70 21.68 -11.90
C GLY A 104 2.40 20.96 -12.25
N TYR A 105 1.33 21.19 -11.50
CA TYR A 105 0.03 20.59 -11.80
C TYR A 105 -0.58 21.09 -13.11
N ALA A 106 -0.29 22.32 -13.55
CA ALA A 106 -0.70 22.79 -14.87
C ALA A 106 0.01 22.02 -16.01
N ILE A 107 1.29 21.69 -15.84
CA ILE A 107 2.04 20.83 -16.78
C ILE A 107 1.45 19.43 -16.80
N ASP A 108 1.18 18.83 -15.64
CA ASP A 108 0.56 17.51 -15.55
C ASP A 108 -0.85 17.50 -16.16
N SER A 109 -1.66 18.54 -15.92
CA SER A 109 -2.97 18.68 -16.56
C SER A 109 -2.87 18.77 -18.07
N ALA A 110 -1.91 19.51 -18.61
CA ALA A 110 -1.67 19.58 -20.06
C ALA A 110 -1.24 18.22 -20.63
N PHE A 111 -0.39 17.49 -19.91
CA PHE A 111 0.05 16.14 -20.29
C PHE A 111 -1.12 15.15 -20.33
N TYR A 112 -1.98 15.13 -19.31
CA TYR A 112 -3.13 14.23 -19.24
C TYR A 112 -4.36 14.70 -20.02
N GLY A 113 -4.34 15.93 -20.57
CA GLY A 113 -5.49 16.53 -21.24
C GLY A 113 -6.66 16.83 -20.29
N THR A 114 -6.38 17.14 -19.02
CA THR A 114 -7.40 17.47 -18.01
C THR A 114 -7.53 18.99 -17.81
N PRO A 115 -8.66 19.48 -17.28
CA PRO A 115 -8.80 20.87 -16.83
C PRO A 115 -7.79 21.26 -15.73
N GLU A 116 -7.85 22.50 -15.26
CA GLU A 116 -7.09 22.96 -14.09
C GLU A 116 -7.27 21.98 -12.92
N TYR A 117 -6.16 21.58 -12.31
CA TYR A 117 -6.10 20.44 -11.40
C TYR A 117 -7.06 20.56 -10.20
N THR A 118 -7.11 21.74 -9.58
CA THR A 118 -7.97 21.96 -8.40
C THR A 118 -9.44 21.82 -8.75
N GLN A 119 -9.88 22.46 -9.84
CA GLN A 119 -11.23 22.34 -10.34
C GLN A 119 -11.55 20.90 -10.74
N PHE A 120 -10.68 20.28 -11.53
CA PHE A 120 -10.85 18.91 -12.01
C PHE A 120 -11.02 17.93 -10.86
N MET A 121 -10.10 17.94 -9.87
CA MET A 121 -10.14 17.02 -8.75
C MET A 121 -11.39 17.21 -7.91
N ARG A 122 -11.78 18.45 -7.60
CA ARG A 122 -12.97 18.72 -6.78
C ARG A 122 -14.27 18.32 -7.50
N ASP A 123 -14.41 18.64 -8.78
CA ASP A 123 -15.58 18.26 -9.58
C ASP A 123 -15.73 16.73 -9.67
N ARG A 124 -14.61 16.02 -9.81
CA ARG A 124 -14.59 14.55 -9.88
C ARG A 124 -14.88 13.92 -8.52
N LEU A 125 -14.25 14.40 -7.45
CA LEU A 125 -14.49 13.91 -6.09
C LEU A 125 -15.95 14.16 -5.66
N GLN A 126 -16.55 15.29 -6.02
CA GLN A 126 -17.96 15.58 -5.70
C GLN A 126 -18.93 14.58 -6.34
N LYS A 127 -18.62 14.10 -7.55
CA LYS A 127 -19.45 13.14 -8.30
C LYS A 127 -19.12 11.68 -7.99
N LEU A 128 -17.93 11.43 -7.41
CA LEU A 128 -17.46 10.09 -7.09
C LEU A 128 -18.39 9.41 -6.08
N THR A 129 -18.69 8.14 -6.32
CA THR A 129 -19.50 7.31 -5.42
C THR A 129 -18.69 6.17 -4.82
N LEU A 130 -19.19 5.60 -3.71
CA LEU A 130 -18.62 4.38 -3.12
C LEU A 130 -18.57 3.23 -4.13
N ALA A 131 -19.63 3.08 -4.93
CA ALA A 131 -19.72 2.05 -5.95
C ALA A 131 -18.62 2.19 -7.00
N ASP A 132 -18.31 3.41 -7.45
CA ASP A 132 -17.22 3.65 -8.41
C ASP A 132 -15.87 3.18 -7.86
N VAL A 133 -15.58 3.51 -6.60
CA VAL A 133 -14.32 3.12 -5.95
C VAL A 133 -14.24 1.61 -5.76
N ASN A 134 -15.30 0.97 -5.25
CA ASN A 134 -15.32 -0.48 -5.05
C ASN A 134 -15.24 -1.26 -6.38
N ASN A 135 -15.84 -0.72 -7.44
CA ASN A 135 -15.72 -1.29 -8.78
C ASN A 135 -14.28 -1.15 -9.32
N ALA A 136 -13.64 0.00 -9.10
CA ALA A 136 -12.25 0.21 -9.50
C ALA A 136 -11.28 -0.72 -8.74
N ILE A 137 -11.45 -0.86 -7.42
CA ILE A 137 -10.68 -1.79 -6.58
C ILE A 137 -10.77 -3.22 -7.15
N LYS A 138 -11.99 -3.72 -7.37
CA LYS A 138 -12.22 -5.08 -7.89
C LYS A 138 -11.68 -5.30 -9.29
N LYS A 139 -11.72 -4.25 -10.13
CA LYS A 139 -11.29 -4.33 -11.53
C LYS A 139 -9.76 -4.28 -11.68
N HIS A 140 -9.08 -3.49 -10.84
CA HIS A 140 -7.69 -3.12 -11.07
C HIS A 140 -6.71 -3.70 -10.05
N LEU A 141 -7.15 -4.09 -8.86
CA LEU A 141 -6.26 -4.68 -7.85
C LEU A 141 -6.33 -6.21 -7.86
N SER A 142 -5.22 -6.83 -7.46
CA SER A 142 -5.12 -8.28 -7.31
C SER A 142 -4.27 -8.63 -6.10
N ALA A 143 -4.75 -9.57 -5.28
CA ALA A 143 -3.97 -10.16 -4.19
C ALA A 143 -3.19 -11.42 -4.63
N SER A 144 -3.37 -11.87 -5.87
CA SER A 144 -2.77 -13.12 -6.40
C SER A 144 -1.81 -12.90 -7.56
N ASN A 145 -1.87 -11.74 -8.22
CA ASN A 145 -0.96 -11.34 -9.29
C ASN A 145 -0.04 -10.20 -8.80
N LEU A 146 0.92 -10.55 -7.95
CA LEU A 146 1.84 -9.62 -7.31
C LEU A 146 3.29 -10.00 -7.60
N GLN A 147 4.14 -8.99 -7.76
CA GLN A 147 5.59 -9.14 -7.64
C GLN A 147 6.01 -8.68 -6.24
N VAL A 148 6.73 -9.53 -5.54
CA VAL A 148 7.21 -9.24 -4.17
C VAL A 148 8.72 -9.07 -4.22
N VAL A 149 9.19 -7.89 -3.84
CA VAL A 149 10.62 -7.58 -3.72
C VAL A 149 10.93 -7.30 -2.27
N VAL A 150 11.92 -8.01 -1.72
CA VAL A 150 12.34 -7.84 -0.33
C VAL A 150 13.85 -7.61 -0.29
N ILE A 151 14.26 -6.57 0.45
CA ILE A 151 15.66 -6.33 0.77
C ILE A 151 15.93 -6.99 2.12
N ALA A 152 16.75 -8.04 2.13
CA ALA A 152 17.04 -8.83 3.32
C ALA A 152 18.55 -8.97 3.52
N LYS A 153 19.00 -8.90 4.78
CA LYS A 153 20.37 -9.22 5.16
C LYS A 153 20.68 -10.71 4.95
N ASP A 154 19.75 -11.58 5.32
CA ASP A 154 19.80 -13.02 5.05
C ASP A 154 18.63 -13.43 4.14
N ALA A 155 18.86 -13.28 2.83
CA ALA A 155 17.86 -13.63 1.82
C ALA A 155 17.66 -15.15 1.69
N LYS A 156 18.61 -15.98 2.14
CA LYS A 156 18.52 -17.44 2.01
C LYS A 156 17.51 -18.02 2.99
N ASP A 157 17.60 -17.63 4.26
CA ASP A 157 16.63 -18.05 5.28
C ASP A 157 15.20 -17.60 4.92
N LEU A 158 15.05 -16.35 4.46
CA LEU A 158 13.75 -15.85 4.03
C LEU A 158 13.20 -16.63 2.83
N LYS A 159 14.03 -16.91 1.82
CA LYS A 159 13.66 -17.75 0.68
C LYS A 159 13.14 -19.12 1.14
N ASP A 160 13.86 -19.78 2.03
CA ASP A 160 13.47 -21.10 2.52
C ASP A 160 12.13 -21.05 3.26
N LYS A 161 11.89 -20.03 4.09
CA LYS A 161 10.61 -19.82 4.79
C LYS A 161 9.45 -19.58 3.82
N LEU A 162 9.66 -18.73 2.81
CA LEU A 162 8.64 -18.41 1.80
C LEU A 162 8.29 -19.64 0.95
N LEU A 163 9.27 -20.45 0.55
CA LEU A 163 9.04 -21.66 -0.25
C LEU A 163 8.43 -22.81 0.56
N LYS A 164 8.80 -22.96 1.84
CA LYS A 164 8.17 -23.94 2.74
C LYS A 164 6.70 -23.58 3.03
N ASP A 165 6.38 -22.29 3.03
CA ASP A 165 5.03 -21.74 3.24
C ASP A 165 4.33 -22.33 4.47
N THR A 166 5.10 -22.64 5.51
CA THR A 166 4.61 -23.17 6.80
C THR A 166 3.94 -22.06 7.61
N PHE A 167 3.32 -22.42 8.74
CA PHE A 167 2.73 -21.43 9.64
C PHE A 167 3.74 -20.33 10.03
N SER A 168 3.31 -19.07 10.00
CA SER A 168 4.11 -17.92 10.45
C SER A 168 3.65 -17.49 11.84
N PRO A 169 4.43 -17.75 12.89
CA PRO A 169 4.09 -17.27 14.21
C PRO A 169 4.34 -15.76 14.33
N ILE A 170 3.59 -15.12 15.23
CA ILE A 170 3.90 -13.79 15.74
C ILE A 170 4.02 -13.85 17.26
N LYS A 171 4.94 -13.08 17.82
CA LYS A 171 5.14 -12.94 19.26
C LYS A 171 4.91 -11.50 19.67
N TYR A 172 4.28 -11.32 20.83
CA TYR A 172 4.02 -10.03 21.42
C TYR A 172 4.66 -9.96 22.80
N ASP A 173 5.17 -8.78 23.16
CA ASP A 173 5.76 -8.54 24.49
C ASP A 173 4.68 -8.40 25.59
N GLY A 174 3.43 -8.17 25.22
CA GLY A 174 2.30 -8.00 26.14
C GLY A 174 1.04 -8.72 25.68
N GLU A 175 0.03 -8.73 26.55
CA GLU A 175 -1.27 -9.34 26.26
C GLU A 175 -1.96 -8.64 25.08
N LYS A 176 -2.58 -9.44 24.22
CA LYS A 176 -3.35 -8.97 23.08
C LYS A 176 -4.78 -9.53 23.14
N PRO A 177 -5.77 -8.80 22.60
CA PRO A 177 -7.15 -9.29 22.54
C PRO A 177 -7.22 -10.64 21.82
N LYS A 178 -8.12 -11.51 22.29
CA LYS A 178 -8.28 -12.86 21.72
C LYS A 178 -8.61 -12.81 20.23
N GLU A 179 -9.39 -11.83 19.82
CA GLU A 179 -9.82 -11.62 18.43
C GLU A 179 -8.62 -11.39 17.51
N LEU A 180 -7.60 -10.65 17.97
CA LEU A 180 -6.37 -10.45 17.23
C LEU A 180 -5.56 -11.74 17.11
N LEU A 181 -5.43 -12.47 18.23
CA LEU A 181 -4.68 -13.73 18.26
C LEU A 181 -5.32 -14.80 17.37
N ASP A 182 -6.66 -14.89 17.37
CA ASP A 182 -7.41 -15.82 16.52
C ASP A 182 -7.27 -15.44 15.03
N GLU A 183 -7.28 -14.14 14.71
CA GLU A 183 -7.00 -13.66 13.36
C GLU A 183 -5.55 -13.95 12.93
N ASP A 184 -4.58 -13.78 13.83
CA ASP A 184 -3.18 -14.13 13.54
C ASP A 184 -3.00 -15.62 13.25
N GLN A 185 -3.81 -16.50 13.84
CA GLN A 185 -3.80 -17.91 13.47
C GLN A 185 -4.29 -18.14 12.04
N VAL A 186 -5.32 -17.40 11.61
CA VAL A 186 -5.83 -17.46 10.24
C VAL A 186 -4.81 -16.92 9.26
N ILE A 187 -4.31 -15.70 9.49
CA ILE A 187 -3.32 -15.03 8.65
C ILE A 187 -2.01 -15.84 8.62
N GLY A 188 -1.56 -16.32 9.77
CA GLY A 188 -0.36 -17.14 9.90
C GLY A 188 -0.46 -18.46 9.13
N ASN A 189 -1.65 -18.95 8.78
CA ASN A 189 -1.87 -20.13 7.94
C ASN A 189 -2.15 -19.81 6.46
N LEU A 190 -2.27 -18.53 6.08
CA LEU A 190 -2.53 -18.11 4.72
C LEU A 190 -1.41 -18.61 3.79
N LYS A 191 -1.78 -19.39 2.78
CA LYS A 191 -0.83 -19.89 1.78
C LYS A 191 -0.49 -18.81 0.78
N LEU A 192 0.80 -18.48 0.70
CA LEU A 192 1.32 -17.51 -0.26
C LEU A 192 1.47 -18.12 -1.65
N GLY A 193 1.66 -19.45 -1.73
CA GLY A 193 1.76 -20.15 -3.02
C GLY A 193 2.94 -19.70 -3.88
N ILE A 194 4.00 -19.18 -3.27
CA ILE A 194 5.20 -18.69 -3.96
C ILE A 194 5.93 -19.87 -4.59
N LYS A 195 6.00 -19.88 -5.92
CA LYS A 195 6.61 -20.99 -6.69
C LYS A 195 8.12 -20.87 -6.80
N SER A 196 8.64 -19.65 -6.85
CA SER A 196 10.06 -19.37 -7.03
C SER A 196 10.45 -18.09 -6.31
N VAL A 197 11.70 -18.05 -5.83
CA VAL A 197 12.31 -16.88 -5.20
C VAL A 197 13.73 -16.78 -5.75
N ASP A 198 14.04 -15.67 -6.39
CA ASP A 198 15.36 -15.36 -6.91
C ASP A 198 16.08 -14.41 -5.94
N ILE A 199 17.35 -14.73 -5.65
CA ILE A 199 18.19 -13.91 -4.78
C ILE A 199 19.21 -13.20 -5.66
N THR A 200 19.15 -11.88 -5.69
CA THR A 200 20.11 -11.03 -6.40
C THR A 200 20.98 -10.32 -5.37
N PRO A 201 22.31 -10.55 -5.35
CA PRO A 201 23.21 -9.77 -4.50
C PRO A 201 23.12 -8.28 -4.84
N VAL A 202 23.17 -7.42 -3.81
CA VAL A 202 23.07 -5.95 -4.02
C VAL A 202 24.16 -5.42 -4.94
N THR A 203 25.34 -6.04 -4.95
CA THR A 203 26.47 -5.71 -5.83
C THR A 203 26.18 -5.94 -7.31
N ASP A 204 25.13 -6.69 -7.64
CA ASP A 204 24.77 -7.03 -9.01
C ASP A 204 23.58 -6.19 -9.55
N ILE A 205 22.91 -5.40 -8.69
CA ILE A 205 21.70 -4.64 -9.06
C ILE A 205 22.01 -3.43 -9.96
N PHE A 206 23.15 -2.78 -9.76
CA PHE A 206 23.52 -1.52 -10.43
C PHE A 206 24.67 -1.67 -11.43
N LYS A 207 24.85 -2.87 -11.99
CA LYS A 207 25.84 -3.13 -13.04
C LYS A 207 25.33 -2.69 -14.41
#